data_AF-A0A1B9MNA9-F1
#
_entry.id   AF-A0A1B9MNA9-F1
#
_cell.length_a   1.000
_cell.length_b   1.000
_cell.length_c   1.000
_cell.angle_alpha   90.00
_cell.angle_beta   90.00
_cell.angle_gamma   90.00
#
_symmetry.space_group_name_H-M   'P 1'
#
loop_
_entity.id
_entity.type
_entity.pdbx_description
1 polymer ?
#
loop_
_entity_poly.entity_id
_entity_poly.type
_entity_poly.pdbx_seq_one_letter_code
_entity_poly.pdbx_strand_id
1 'polypeptide(L)' 'MKVLKNVLIILTTAMVLTGCEEKNEEYYLNNIDSANKKVEQCNQDLEKAFMARDKDGIEKIKKDPECRAAISAIKKDKI' A
#
# COMPACT_ATOMS: atom_id res chain seq x y z
N MET A 1 34.18 -10.95 32.44
CA MET A 1 32.94 -10.16 32.17
C MET A 1 32.49 -10.44 30.75
N LYS A 2 31.68 -11.50 30.59
CA LYS A 2 31.37 -12.16 29.30
C LYS A 2 29.96 -11.79 28.79
N VAL A 3 29.41 -10.69 29.28
CA VAL A 3 27.97 -10.37 29.16
C VAL A 3 27.71 -9.15 28.25
N LEU A 4 28.76 -8.47 27.77
CA LEU A 4 28.63 -7.24 26.97
C LEU A 4 28.57 -7.44 25.44
N LYS A 5 28.65 -8.68 24.93
CA LYS A 5 28.75 -8.92 23.46
C LYS A 5 27.43 -9.27 22.76
N ASN A 6 26.34 -9.45 23.51
CA ASN A 6 25.08 -9.98 22.98
C ASN A 6 23.84 -9.10 23.24
N VAL A 7 24.01 -7.84 23.67
CA VAL A 7 22.89 -6.92 23.94
C VAL A 7 22.93 -5.74 22.97
N LEU A 8 22.93 -6.03 21.66
CA LEU A 8 22.86 -4.99 20.62
C LEU A 8 22.00 -5.41 19.42
N ILE A 9 21.06 -6.35 19.60
CA ILE A 9 20.22 -6.88 18.51
C ILE A 9 18.78 -7.04 19.00
N ILE A 10 18.23 -6.08 19.76
CA ILE A 10 16.82 -6.12 20.14
C ILE A 10 16.34 -4.68 20.33
N LEU A 11 16.09 -3.89 19.26
CA LEU A 11 15.29 -2.65 19.39
C LEU A 11 14.88 -1.94 18.08
N THR A 12 14.82 -2.60 16.93
CA THR A 12 14.30 -1.96 15.68
C THR A 12 13.29 -2.78 14.91
N THR A 13 12.57 -3.69 15.58
CA THR A 13 11.43 -4.41 14.98
C THR A 13 10.11 -3.92 15.58
N ALA A 14 9.90 -2.62 15.55
CA ALA A 14 8.61 -2.00 15.88
C ALA A 14 8.25 -0.92 14.85
N MET A 15 8.46 -1.19 13.56
CA MET A 15 7.69 -0.52 12.52
C MET A 15 6.42 -1.34 12.29
N VAL A 16 5.48 -1.09 13.21
CA VAL A 16 4.06 -0.90 12.92
C VAL A 16 3.48 -1.91 11.94
N LEU A 17 2.97 -3.02 12.50
CA LEU A 17 1.88 -3.80 11.92
C LEU A 17 0.59 -2.95 11.87
N THR A 18 0.54 -1.84 11.14
CA THR A 18 -0.73 -1.31 10.60
C THR A 18 -1.07 -2.14 9.37
N GLY A 19 -1.21 -3.44 9.56
CA GLY A 19 -1.66 -4.37 8.53
C GLY A 19 -2.84 -5.11 9.11
N CYS A 20 -4.04 -4.55 8.97
CA CYS A 20 -5.32 -5.25 9.05
C CYS A 20 -6.55 -4.35 8.83
N GLU A 21 -6.39 -3.05 8.56
CA GLU A 21 -7.52 -2.22 8.15
C GLU A 21 -7.24 -1.68 6.75
N GLU A 22 -8.04 -2.15 5.79
CA GLU A 22 -7.99 -1.66 4.41
C GLU A 22 -8.29 -0.15 4.42
N LYS A 23 -7.38 0.63 3.85
CA LYS A 23 -7.55 2.08 3.79
C LYS A 23 -8.70 2.45 2.86
N ASN A 24 -9.71 3.11 3.41
CA ASN A 24 -10.90 3.52 2.67
C ASN A 24 -10.72 4.88 1.97
N GLU A 25 -11.75 5.32 1.25
CA GLU A 25 -11.72 6.59 0.50
C GLU A 25 -11.52 7.81 1.41
N GLU A 26 -12.18 7.86 2.57
CA GLU A 26 -12.07 8.97 3.53
C GLU A 26 -10.64 9.12 4.05
N TYR A 27 -9.97 8.00 4.34
CA TYR A 27 -8.56 8.02 4.68
C TYR A 27 -7.74 8.69 3.57
N TYR A 28 -7.93 8.27 2.31
CA TYR A 28 -7.17 8.80 1.19
C TYR A 28 -7.50 10.25 0.84
N LEU A 29 -8.75 10.69 1.02
CA LEU A 29 -9.15 12.09 0.86
C LEU A 29 -8.40 13.01 1.84
N ASN A 30 -8.22 12.56 3.08
CA ASN A 30 -7.43 13.29 4.08
C ASN A 30 -5.91 13.10 3.91
N ASN A 31 -5.47 12.25 2.98
CA ASN A 31 -4.07 11.87 2.78
C ASN A 31 -3.74 11.71 1.29
N ILE A 32 -3.90 12.77 0.49
CA ILE A 32 -3.77 12.73 -0.98
C ILE A 32 -2.39 12.23 -1.45
N ASP A 33 -1.31 12.57 -0.74
CA ASP A 33 0.02 12.02 -1.06
C ASP A 33 0.07 10.49 -0.93
N SER A 34 -0.63 9.94 0.07
CA SER A 34 -0.77 8.49 0.23
C SER A 34 -1.65 7.89 -0.86
N ALA A 35 -2.66 8.62 -1.31
CA ALA A 35 -3.52 8.20 -2.43
C ALA A 35 -2.69 8.12 -3.73
N ASN A 36 -1.90 9.14 -4.03
CA ASN A 36 -1.01 9.16 -5.20
C ASN A 36 -0.03 7.98 -5.20
N LYS A 37 0.65 7.74 -4.06
CA LYS A 37 1.56 6.59 -3.90
C LYS A 37 0.84 5.25 -4.09
N LYS A 38 -0.37 5.11 -3.55
CA LYS A 38 -1.16 3.89 -3.71
C LYS A 38 -1.56 3.69 -5.17
N VAL A 39 -2.03 4.72 -5.87
CA VAL A 39 -2.38 4.61 -7.30
C VAL A 39 -1.16 4.28 -8.15
N GLU A 40 0.00 4.87 -7.88
CA GLU A 40 1.24 4.51 -8.54
C GLU A 40 1.57 3.02 -8.36
N GLN A 41 1.48 2.52 -7.13
CA GLN A 41 1.67 1.09 -6.85
C GLN A 41 0.65 0.21 -7.60
N CYS A 42 -0.64 0.58 -7.57
CA CYS A 42 -1.68 -0.16 -8.30
C CYS A 42 -1.41 -0.21 -9.81
N ASN A 43 -0.89 0.88 -10.40
CA ASN A 43 -0.54 0.92 -11.81
C ASN A 43 0.68 0.03 -12.12
N GLN A 44 1.72 0.07 -11.28
CA GLN A 44 2.89 -0.80 -11.44
C GLN A 44 2.53 -2.28 -11.35
N ASP A 45 1.67 -2.64 -10.39
CA ASP A 45 1.25 -4.03 -10.23
C ASP A 45 0.35 -4.47 -11.40
N LEU A 46 -0.50 -3.57 -11.91
CA LEU A 46 -1.32 -3.82 -13.08
C LEU A 46 -0.44 -4.04 -14.33
N GLU A 47 0.60 -3.23 -14.50
CA GLU A 47 1.57 -3.36 -15.59
C GLU A 47 2.31 -4.69 -15.52
N LYS A 48 2.79 -5.09 -14.34
CA LYS A 48 3.43 -6.40 -14.13
C LYS A 48 2.49 -7.55 -14.49
N ALA A 49 1.24 -7.52 -14.00
CA ALA A 49 0.24 -8.55 -14.30
C ALA A 49 -0.07 -8.59 -15.81
N PHE A 50 -0.14 -7.42 -16.46
CA PHE A 50 -0.32 -7.32 -17.91
C PHE A 50 0.85 -7.92 -18.69
N MET A 51 2.09 -7.57 -18.34
CA MET A 51 3.30 -8.13 -18.97
C MET A 51 3.39 -9.66 -18.78
N ALA A 52 2.96 -10.16 -17.63
CA ALA A 52 2.90 -11.59 -17.33
C ALA A 52 1.71 -12.31 -18.01
N ARG A 53 0.81 -11.59 -18.70
CA ARG A 53 -0.47 -12.10 -19.21
C ARG A 53 -1.34 -12.74 -18.11
N ASP A 54 -1.18 -12.29 -16.87
CA ASP A 54 -1.90 -12.76 -15.69
C ASP A 54 -3.26 -12.06 -15.61
N LYS A 55 -4.28 -12.69 -16.22
CA LYS A 55 -5.64 -12.17 -16.24
C LYS A 55 -6.26 -12.08 -14.84
N ASP A 56 -5.94 -13.03 -13.96
CA ASP A 56 -6.49 -13.07 -12.61
C ASP A 56 -5.85 -11.98 -11.75
N GLY A 57 -4.53 -11.75 -11.90
CA GLY A 57 -3.83 -10.63 -11.28
C GLY A 57 -4.39 -9.28 -11.70
N ILE A 58 -4.64 -9.09 -13.00
CA ILE A 58 -5.30 -7.87 -13.52
C ILE A 58 -6.67 -7.66 -12.87
N GLU A 59 -7.49 -8.70 -12.83
CA GLU A 59 -8.86 -8.61 -12.29
C GLU A 59 -8.85 -8.34 -10.79
N LYS A 60 -7.91 -8.95 -10.05
CA LYS A 60 -7.70 -8.72 -8.63
C LYS A 60 -7.36 -7.25 -8.36
N ILE A 61 -6.42 -6.67 -9.11
CA ILE A 61 -5.99 -5.27 -8.91
C ILE A 61 -7.13 -4.29 -9.24
N LYS A 62 -7.91 -4.57 -10.29
CA LYS A 62 -9.08 -3.74 -10.64
C LYS A 62 -10.17 -3.74 -9.55
N LYS A 63 -10.32 -4.87 -8.86
CA LYS A 63 -11.30 -5.05 -7.78
C LYS A 63 -10.74 -4.69 -6.40
N ASP A 64 -9.45 -4.40 -6.29
CA ASP A 64 -8.79 -4.07 -5.04
C ASP A 64 -9.44 -2.82 -4.39
N PRO A 65 -9.98 -2.96 -3.17
CA PRO A 65 -10.74 -1.88 -2.52
C PRO A 65 -9.87 -0.66 -2.22
N GLU A 66 -8.60 -0.84 -1.88
CA GLU A 66 -7.69 0.28 -1.63
C GLU A 66 -7.30 0.99 -2.92
N CYS A 67 -7.04 0.27 -4.02
CA CYS A 67 -6.79 0.88 -5.32
C CYS A 67 -8.00 1.72 -5.76
N ARG A 68 -9.22 1.20 -5.59
CA ARG A 68 -10.46 1.93 -5.91
C ARG A 68 -10.65 3.14 -5.00
N ALA A 69 -10.40 3.01 -3.70
CA ALA A 69 -10.49 4.09 -2.73
C ALA A 69 -9.50 5.23 -3.05
N ALA A 70 -8.24 4.90 -3.32
CA ALA A 70 -7.21 5.88 -3.67
C ALA A 70 -7.52 6.60 -4.99
N ILE A 71 -7.94 5.88 -6.04
CA ILE A 71 -8.37 6.48 -7.31
C ILE A 71 -9.56 7.43 -7.10
N SER A 72 -10.53 7.02 -6.29
CA SER A 72 -11.72 7.82 -6.02
C SER A 72 -11.38 9.11 -5.26
N ALA A 73 -10.49 9.01 -4.26
CA ALA A 73 -10.00 10.17 -3.52
C ALA A 73 -9.29 11.18 -4.44
N ILE A 74 -8.36 10.73 -5.30
CA ILE A 74 -7.68 11.61 -6.28
C ILE A 74 -8.67 12.27 -7.24
N LYS A 75 -9.71 11.55 -7.66
CA LYS A 75 -10.74 12.11 -8.54
C LYS A 75 -11.53 13.22 -7.85
N LYS A 76 -11.91 13.02 -6.59
CA LYS A 76 -12.67 13.99 -5.80
C LYS A 76 -11.85 15.22 -5.40
N ASP A 77 -10.57 15.05 -5.09
CA ASP A 77 -9.65 16.16 -4.79
C ASP A 77 -9.49 17.15 -5.94
N LYS A 78 -9.70 16.69 -7.19
CA LYS A 78 -9.62 17.50 -8.40
C LYS A 78 -10.94 18.18 -8.79
N ILE A 79 -12.04 17.94 -8.07
CA ILE A 79 -13.37 18.52 -8.32
C ILE A 79 -13.57 19.71 -7.39
#